data_AF-A0A6G1R8H0-F1
#
_entry.id   AF-A0A6G1R8H0-F1
#
_cell.length_a   1.000
_cell.length_b   1.000
_cell.length_c   1.000
_cell.angle_alpha   90.00
_cell.angle_beta   90.00
_cell.angle_gamma   90.00
#
_symmetry.space_group_name_H-M   'P 1'
#
loop_
_entity.id
_entity.type
_entity.pdbx_description
1 polymer ?
#
loop_
_entity_poly.entity_id
_entity_poly.type
_entity_poly.pdbx_seq_one_letter_code
_entity_poly.pdbx_strand_id
1 'polypeptide(L)'
;GNLTVSECKKFHGEFVGRACGHHGPYVPDVLFWSVILFFSTVTLSSTLKQFKTSRYFPTKVRSVVSDFAVFLTILSMVLIDYAIGIPSPKLQVPNAFKPTRDDRGWFITPLGPNPWWTVIAAVIPALLCTILIFMDQQITAVIINRKEHKLKKGCGYHLDLLMVAVMLGVCSIMGLPWFVAATVLSISHVNSLKLESECSAPGEQPKFLGIREQRVTGLMIFILMGSSVFLTSILKFIPMPVLYGVFLYMGASSLKGIQLFDRIKLFWMPAKHQP
;
A
#
# COMPACT_ATOMS: atom_id res chain seq x y z
N GLY A 1 13.76 44.86 9.14
CA GLY A 1 13.75 43.97 10.31
C GLY A 1 13.88 42.54 9.83
N ASN A 2 14.76 41.74 10.45
CA ASN A 2 14.86 40.32 10.12
C ASN A 2 13.65 39.60 10.74
N LEU A 3 12.67 39.22 9.92
CA LEU A 3 11.60 38.32 10.35
C LEU A 3 12.14 36.88 10.40
N THR A 4 11.74 36.14 11.43
CA THR A 4 12.01 34.70 11.50
C THR A 4 11.15 33.94 10.48
N VAL A 5 11.57 32.73 10.07
CA VAL A 5 10.86 31.90 9.07
C VAL A 5 9.40 31.62 9.47
N SER A 6 9.15 31.47 10.78
CA SER A 6 7.82 31.26 11.35
C SER A 6 6.96 32.53 11.28
N GLU A 7 7.54 33.71 11.52
CA GLU A 7 6.85 34.99 11.36
C GLU A 7 6.54 35.27 9.89
N CYS A 8 7.48 34.99 8.98
CA CYS A 8 7.26 35.12 7.53
C CYS A 8 6.09 34.24 7.05
N LYS A 9 6.01 32.99 7.52
CA LYS A 9 4.86 32.10 7.24
C LYS A 9 3.55 32.62 7.85
N LYS A 10 3.60 33.24 9.04
CA LYS A 10 2.43 33.80 9.70
C LYS A 10 1.88 35.04 8.98
N PHE A 11 2.75 35.80 8.33
CA PHE A 11 2.40 36.99 7.53
C PHE A 11 2.20 36.69 6.03
N HIS A 12 2.11 35.42 5.62
CA HIS A 12 1.99 35.02 4.21
C HIS A 12 3.06 35.64 3.30
N GLY A 13 4.27 35.83 3.80
CA GLY A 13 5.39 36.36 3.01
C GLY A 13 5.95 35.34 2.02
N GLU A 14 6.44 35.82 0.88
CA GLU A 14 7.16 35.00 -0.09
C GLU A 14 8.66 34.97 0.23
N PHE A 15 9.27 33.79 0.14
CA PHE A 15 10.71 33.65 0.33
C PHE A 15 11.44 34.00 -0.98
N VAL A 16 12.26 35.04 -0.96
CA VAL A 16 13.02 35.50 -2.13
C VAL A 16 14.50 35.20 -1.93
N GLY A 17 15.11 34.43 -2.83
CA GLY A 17 16.55 34.14 -2.84
C GLY A 17 16.90 32.80 -3.44
N ARG A 18 18.16 32.63 -3.90
CA ARG A 18 18.64 31.36 -4.50
C ARG A 18 18.66 30.18 -3.54
N ALA A 19 18.58 30.44 -2.22
CA ALA A 19 18.57 29.44 -1.16
C ALA A 19 17.17 29.17 -0.55
N CYS A 20 16.11 29.73 -1.14
CA CYS A 20 14.73 29.51 -0.72
C CYS A 20 13.88 28.98 -1.87
N GLY A 21 13.09 27.94 -1.60
CA GLY A 21 12.06 27.45 -2.53
C GLY A 21 10.68 28.03 -2.21
N HIS A 22 9.68 27.72 -3.04
CA HIS A 22 8.30 28.21 -2.90
C HIS A 22 7.60 27.87 -1.56
N HIS A 23 8.11 26.91 -0.79
CA HIS A 23 7.49 26.45 0.47
C HIS A 23 8.36 26.68 1.74
N GLY A 24 9.54 27.28 1.59
CA GLY A 24 10.46 27.57 2.68
C GLY A 24 11.94 27.57 2.29
N PRO A 25 12.84 27.87 3.24
CA PRO A 25 14.28 27.73 3.04
C PRO A 25 14.64 26.27 2.77
N TYR A 26 15.59 26.02 1.86
CA TYR A 26 16.11 24.68 1.63
C TYR A 26 16.74 24.17 2.93
N VAL A 27 16.17 23.12 3.50
CA VAL A 27 16.77 22.41 4.63
C VAL A 27 17.74 21.40 4.02
N PRO A 28 19.06 21.59 4.16
CA PRO A 28 20.01 20.56 3.77
C PRO A 28 19.72 19.26 4.55
N ASP A 29 20.15 18.11 4.02
CA ASP A 29 20.09 16.79 4.68
C ASP A 29 18.74 16.04 4.65
N VAL A 30 17.61 16.68 4.37
CA VAL A 30 16.30 15.98 4.33
C VAL A 30 16.26 14.89 3.26
N LEU A 31 16.83 15.16 2.08
CA LEU A 31 16.87 14.21 0.98
C LEU A 31 17.79 13.02 1.31
N PHE A 32 18.98 13.29 1.84
CA PHE A 32 19.92 12.27 2.24
C PHE A 32 19.34 11.36 3.32
N TRP A 33 18.71 11.96 4.34
CA TRP A 33 18.03 11.23 5.40
C TRP A 33 16.86 10.38 4.87
N SER A 34 16.06 10.92 3.95
CA SER A 34 14.96 10.19 3.30
C SER A 34 15.47 8.96 2.53
N VAL A 35 16.60 9.08 1.84
CA VAL A 35 17.24 7.97 1.11
C VAL A 35 17.74 6.89 2.07
N ILE A 36 18.36 7.29 3.19
CA ILE A 36 18.79 6.35 4.24
C ILE A 36 17.59 5.60 4.80
N LEU A 37 16.53 6.29 5.20
CA LEU A 37 15.31 5.67 5.73
C LEU A 37 14.70 4.70 4.72
N PHE A 38 14.65 5.07 3.44
CA PHE A 38 14.11 4.22 2.38
C PHE A 38 14.87 2.91 2.24
N PHE A 39 16.19 2.96 2.02
CA PHE A 39 17.00 1.75 1.83
C PHE A 39 17.12 0.93 3.13
N SER A 40 17.19 1.58 4.28
CA SER A 40 17.19 0.91 5.58
C SER A 40 15.89 0.14 5.82
N THR A 41 14.74 0.72 5.47
CA THR A 41 13.43 0.05 5.58
C THR A 41 13.35 -1.20 4.70
N VAL A 42 13.84 -1.13 3.46
CA VAL A 42 13.83 -2.27 2.51
C VAL A 42 14.74 -3.39 3.01
N THR A 43 15.96 -3.04 3.44
CA THR A 43 16.95 -4.01 3.93
C THR A 43 16.50 -4.65 5.25
N LEU A 44 15.95 -3.87 6.19
CA LEU A 44 15.42 -4.39 7.45
C LEU A 44 14.19 -5.28 7.23
N SER A 45 13.24 -4.87 6.37
CA SER A 45 12.08 -5.71 6.02
C SER A 45 12.51 -7.05 5.40
N SER A 46 13.48 -7.01 4.48
CA SER A 46 14.01 -8.20 3.81
C SER A 46 14.74 -9.13 4.78
N THR A 47 15.60 -8.58 5.64
CA THR A 47 16.37 -9.38 6.63
C THR A 47 15.48 -9.98 7.70
N LEU A 48 14.51 -9.23 8.25
CA LEU A 48 13.52 -9.76 9.20
C LEU A 48 12.63 -10.84 8.57
N LYS A 49 12.33 -10.76 7.27
CA LYS A 49 11.61 -11.84 6.58
C LYS A 49 12.50 -13.06 6.33
N GLN A 50 13.76 -12.86 5.95
CA GLN A 50 14.74 -13.94 5.78
C GLN A 50 15.14 -14.59 7.10
N PHE A 51 14.94 -13.91 8.23
CA PHE A 51 15.08 -14.49 9.55
C PHE A 51 14.21 -15.74 9.71
N LYS A 52 13.10 -15.84 8.96
CA LYS A 52 12.28 -17.05 8.89
C LYS A 52 13.06 -18.29 8.45
N THR A 53 14.14 -18.22 7.70
CA THR A 53 14.94 -19.41 7.31
C THR A 53 16.25 -19.51 8.07
N SER A 54 16.49 -18.60 9.01
CA SER A 54 17.71 -18.58 9.81
C SER A 54 17.75 -19.77 10.78
N ARG A 55 18.98 -20.22 11.08
CA ARG A 55 19.26 -21.30 12.04
C ARG A 55 19.26 -20.81 13.50
N TYR A 56 19.25 -19.50 13.71
CA TYR A 56 19.23 -18.89 15.04
C TYR A 56 17.77 -18.83 15.54
N PHE A 57 17.56 -19.08 16.85
CA PHE A 57 16.28 -19.07 17.58
C PHE A 57 15.30 -20.23 17.34
N PRO A 58 14.39 -20.52 18.30
CA PRO A 58 13.36 -21.55 18.15
C PRO A 58 12.33 -21.18 17.07
N THR A 59 11.72 -22.21 16.48
CA THR A 59 10.79 -22.10 15.33
C THR A 59 9.60 -21.15 15.57
N LYS A 60 9.02 -21.17 16.78
CA LYS A 60 7.89 -20.31 17.13
C LYS A 60 8.27 -18.82 17.14
N VAL A 61 9.40 -18.47 17.76
CA VAL A 61 9.89 -17.07 17.79
C VAL A 61 10.23 -16.60 16.38
N ARG A 62 10.91 -17.43 15.59
CA ARG A 62 11.25 -17.16 14.20
C ARG A 62 10.03 -16.87 13.32
N SER A 63 8.95 -17.65 13.47
CA SER A 63 7.71 -17.40 12.72
C SER A 63 7.07 -16.08 13.13
N VAL A 64 6.90 -15.84 14.43
CA VAL A 64 6.27 -14.61 14.95
C VAL A 64 7.03 -13.37 14.46
N VAL A 65 8.36 -13.34 14.60
CA VAL A 65 9.18 -12.20 14.15
C VAL A 65 9.06 -11.97 12.64
N SER A 66 9.08 -13.04 11.84
CA SER A 66 8.90 -12.94 10.38
C SER A 66 7.50 -12.47 9.97
N ASP A 67 6.47 -12.85 10.72
CA ASP A 67 5.09 -12.51 10.41
C ASP A 67 4.80 -11.03 10.75
N PHE A 68 5.42 -10.50 11.81
CA PHE A 68 5.37 -9.07 12.18
C PHE A 68 6.50 -8.22 11.58
N ALA A 69 7.34 -8.77 10.70
CA ALA A 69 8.55 -8.12 10.18
C ALA A 69 8.31 -6.70 9.63
N VAL A 70 7.29 -6.53 8.79
CA VAL A 70 6.97 -5.23 8.17
C VAL A 70 6.51 -4.22 9.24
N PHE A 71 5.69 -4.65 10.19
CA PHE A 71 5.21 -3.81 11.29
C PHE A 71 6.37 -3.37 12.21
N LEU A 72 7.23 -4.30 12.61
CA LEU A 72 8.42 -4.01 13.42
C LEU A 72 9.40 -3.08 12.71
N THR A 73 9.52 -3.22 11.38
CA THR A 73 10.35 -2.31 10.57
C THR A 73 9.79 -0.90 10.58
N ILE A 74 8.48 -0.71 10.37
CA ILE A 74 7.87 0.63 10.43
C ILE A 74 8.08 1.25 11.82
N LEU A 75 7.83 0.50 12.89
CA LEU A 75 7.96 0.99 14.26
C LEU A 75 9.40 1.40 14.59
N SER A 76 10.39 0.57 14.23
CA SER A 76 11.80 0.88 14.47
C SER A 76 12.29 2.08 13.66
N MET A 77 11.92 2.19 12.38
CA MET A 77 12.30 3.32 11.54
C MET A 77 11.65 4.63 11.97
N VAL A 78 10.39 4.60 12.42
CA VAL A 78 9.71 5.76 13.01
C VAL A 78 10.41 6.20 14.30
N LEU A 79 10.85 5.26 15.14
CA LEU A 79 11.57 5.57 16.38
C LEU A 79 12.93 6.21 16.09
N ILE A 80 13.65 5.72 15.08
CA ILE A 80 14.94 6.29 14.64
C ILE A 80 14.73 7.70 14.07
N ASP A 81 13.72 7.91 13.22
CA ASP A 81 13.37 9.24 12.69
C ASP A 81 13.01 10.22 13.81
N TYR A 82 12.26 9.74 14.81
CA TYR A 82 11.93 10.54 15.99
C TYR A 82 13.17 10.89 16.83
N ALA A 83 14.10 9.95 17.04
CA ALA A 83 15.32 10.18 17.80
C ALA A 83 16.29 11.16 17.14
N ILE A 84 16.35 11.16 15.81
CA ILE A 84 17.27 12.02 15.02
C ILE A 84 16.66 13.41 14.77
N GLY A 85 15.33 13.53 14.75
CA GLY A 85 14.66 14.84 14.78
C GLY A 85 14.77 15.68 13.50
N ILE A 86 15.22 15.08 12.38
CA ILE A 86 15.29 15.76 11.07
C ILE A 86 13.86 15.92 10.50
N PRO A 87 13.51 17.07 9.89
CA PRO A 87 12.17 17.30 9.33
C PRO A 87 11.96 16.49 8.03
N SER A 88 11.69 15.19 8.18
CA SER A 88 11.27 14.29 7.09
C SER A 88 9.83 14.59 6.64
N PRO A 89 9.45 14.31 5.37
CA PRO A 89 8.07 14.47 4.92
C PRO A 89 7.19 13.40 5.56
N LYS A 90 6.25 13.82 6.42
CA LYS A 90 5.37 12.91 7.17
C LYS A 90 4.00 12.74 6.51
N LEU A 91 3.31 11.67 6.89
CA LEU A 91 1.97 11.36 6.41
C LEU A 91 0.98 12.48 6.79
N GLN A 92 0.38 13.11 5.78
CA GLN A 92 -0.63 14.16 5.97
C GLN A 92 -2.02 13.53 5.98
N VAL A 93 -2.62 13.42 7.17
CA VAL A 93 -4.00 12.94 7.33
C VAL A 93 -4.88 14.10 7.82
N PRO A 94 -6.02 14.39 7.15
CA PRO A 94 -6.95 15.41 7.60
C PRO A 94 -7.60 14.99 8.93
N ASN A 95 -7.77 15.94 9.85
CA ASN A 95 -8.36 15.68 11.18
C ASN A 95 -9.89 15.49 11.13
N ALA A 96 -10.53 15.76 10.00
CA ALA A 96 -11.98 15.71 9.86
C ALA A 96 -12.36 15.21 8.46
N PHE A 97 -13.47 14.48 8.39
CA PHE A 97 -14.09 14.13 7.12
C PHE A 97 -14.73 15.38 6.52
N LYS A 98 -14.18 15.84 5.39
CA LYS A 98 -14.73 16.95 4.62
C LYS A 98 -14.87 16.53 3.15
N PRO A 99 -15.89 17.00 2.44
CA PRO A 99 -15.97 16.87 1.00
C PRO A 99 -14.74 17.49 0.33
N THR A 100 -14.34 16.98 -0.84
CA THR A 100 -13.18 17.46 -1.61
C THR A 100 -13.27 18.95 -1.97
N ARG A 101 -14.48 19.52 -1.98
CA ARG A 101 -14.76 20.94 -2.16
C ARG A 101 -15.73 21.41 -1.09
N ASP A 102 -15.42 22.51 -0.43
CA ASP A 102 -16.28 23.09 0.61
C ASP A 102 -17.65 23.56 0.04
N ASP A 103 -17.74 23.83 -1.27
CA ASP A 103 -18.98 24.24 -1.95
C ASP A 103 -19.97 23.09 -2.23
N ARG A 104 -19.60 21.84 -1.95
CA ARG A 104 -20.34 20.65 -2.40
C ARG A 104 -20.90 19.85 -1.22
N GLY A 105 -22.17 19.45 -1.32
CA GLY A 105 -22.75 18.42 -0.46
C GLY A 105 -22.20 17.01 -0.78
N TRP A 106 -22.50 16.05 0.09
CA TRP A 106 -22.13 14.64 -0.11
C TRP A 106 -22.84 13.95 -1.28
N PHE A 107 -24.00 14.45 -1.68
CA PHE A 107 -24.77 13.95 -2.81
C PHE A 107 -24.70 14.91 -3.99
N ILE A 108 -24.65 14.34 -5.19
CA ILE A 108 -24.30 15.08 -6.40
C ILE A 108 -25.49 15.10 -7.30
N THR A 109 -25.89 16.31 -7.68
CA THR A 109 -26.91 16.49 -8.70
C THR A 109 -26.34 16.05 -10.05
N PRO A 110 -27.04 15.19 -10.80
CA PRO A 110 -26.52 14.59 -12.04
C PRO A 110 -26.25 15.62 -13.15
N LEU A 111 -26.96 16.75 -13.15
CA LEU A 111 -26.77 17.83 -14.13
C LEU A 111 -25.88 18.97 -13.61
N GLY A 112 -25.86 19.23 -12.30
CA GLY A 112 -25.09 20.34 -11.71
C GLY A 112 -25.22 21.65 -12.51
N PRO A 113 -24.11 22.39 -12.73
CA PRO A 113 -24.03 23.54 -13.63
C PRO A 113 -23.67 23.17 -15.09
N ASN A 114 -23.57 21.87 -15.42
CA ASN A 114 -23.11 21.43 -16.73
C ASN A 114 -24.24 21.41 -17.76
N PRO A 115 -23.93 21.70 -19.03
CA PRO A 115 -24.94 21.68 -20.08
C PRO A 115 -25.39 20.24 -20.42
N TRP A 116 -26.66 20.07 -20.81
CA TRP A 116 -27.29 18.75 -20.97
C TRP A 116 -26.56 17.76 -21.90
N TRP A 117 -25.83 18.26 -22.91
CA TRP A 117 -25.05 17.44 -23.84
C TRP A 117 -23.90 16.67 -23.17
N THR A 118 -23.42 17.10 -22.00
CA THR A 118 -22.37 16.38 -21.27
C THR A 118 -22.82 15.00 -20.80
N VAL A 119 -24.12 14.81 -20.55
CA VAL A 119 -24.67 13.49 -20.13
C VAL A 119 -24.52 12.47 -21.25
N ILE A 120 -24.81 12.88 -22.50
CA ILE A 120 -24.67 12.01 -23.68
C ILE A 120 -23.19 11.76 -23.97
N ALA A 121 -22.37 12.81 -23.90
CA ALA A 121 -20.93 12.69 -24.10
C ALA A 121 -20.25 11.78 -23.06
N ALA A 122 -20.78 11.72 -21.82
CA ALA A 122 -20.24 10.89 -20.73
C ALA A 122 -20.40 9.37 -20.95
N VAL A 123 -21.25 8.94 -21.89
CA VAL A 123 -21.42 7.51 -22.22
C VAL A 123 -20.11 6.91 -22.75
N ILE A 124 -19.37 7.66 -23.56
CA ILE A 124 -18.10 7.21 -24.16
C ILE A 124 -17.04 6.90 -23.08
N PRO A 125 -16.67 7.84 -22.17
CA PRO A 125 -15.72 7.54 -21.10
C PRO A 125 -16.28 6.52 -20.10
N ALA A 126 -17.58 6.49 -19.83
CA ALA A 126 -18.19 5.48 -18.96
C ALA A 126 -18.02 4.06 -19.49
N LEU A 127 -18.18 3.86 -20.80
CA LEU A 127 -17.95 2.56 -21.46
C LEU A 127 -16.48 2.13 -21.32
N LEU A 128 -15.53 3.02 -21.62
CA LEU A 128 -14.10 2.74 -21.45
C LEU A 128 -13.75 2.39 -20.00
N CYS A 129 -14.27 3.14 -19.04
CA CYS A 129 -14.04 2.87 -17.62
C CYS A 129 -14.63 1.55 -17.16
N THR A 130 -15.81 1.19 -17.66
CA THR A 130 -16.45 -0.10 -17.36
C THR A 130 -15.58 -1.26 -17.84
N ILE A 131 -15.00 -1.15 -19.05
CA ILE A 131 -14.08 -2.16 -19.58
C ILE A 131 -12.83 -2.28 -18.70
N LEU A 132 -12.23 -1.16 -18.28
CA LEU A 132 -11.04 -1.17 -17.41
C LEU A 132 -11.32 -1.84 -16.07
N ILE A 133 -12.44 -1.50 -15.42
CA ILE A 133 -12.82 -2.06 -14.12
C ILE A 133 -13.16 -3.55 -14.24
N PHE A 134 -13.85 -3.94 -15.31
CA PHE A 134 -14.13 -5.34 -15.59
C PHE A 134 -12.83 -6.14 -15.78
N MET A 135 -11.91 -5.65 -16.61
CA MET A 135 -10.63 -6.32 -16.87
C MET A 135 -9.81 -6.45 -15.59
N ASP A 136 -9.68 -5.38 -14.81
CA ASP A 136 -8.87 -5.39 -13.58
C ASP A 136 -9.45 -6.32 -12.51
N GLN A 137 -10.78 -6.34 -12.36
CA GLN A 137 -11.47 -7.27 -11.45
C GLN A 137 -11.24 -8.74 -11.88
N GLN A 138 -11.41 -9.06 -13.17
CA GLN A 138 -11.25 -10.44 -13.65
C GLN A 138 -9.80 -10.92 -13.56
N ILE A 139 -8.83 -10.09 -13.97
CA ILE A 139 -7.40 -10.41 -13.87
C ILE A 139 -7.02 -10.63 -12.41
N THR A 140 -7.41 -9.72 -11.52
CA THR A 140 -7.12 -9.83 -10.09
C THR A 140 -7.74 -11.10 -9.49
N ALA A 141 -9.00 -11.39 -9.79
CA ALA A 141 -9.70 -12.56 -9.27
C ALA A 141 -9.06 -13.88 -9.75
N VAL A 142 -8.65 -13.97 -11.02
CA VAL A 142 -7.98 -15.16 -11.56
C VAL A 142 -6.62 -15.37 -10.92
N ILE A 143 -5.84 -14.30 -10.69
CA ILE A 143 -4.52 -14.40 -10.06
C ILE A 143 -4.65 -14.94 -8.63
N ILE A 144 -5.61 -14.43 -7.85
CA ILE A 144 -5.83 -14.87 -6.47
C ILE A 144 -6.33 -16.32 -6.41
N ASN A 145 -7.23 -16.69 -7.34
CA ASN A 145 -7.82 -18.02 -7.40
C ASN A 145 -6.95 -19.06 -8.13
N ARG A 146 -5.65 -18.80 -8.31
CA ARG A 146 -4.72 -19.74 -8.93
C ARG A 146 -4.67 -21.05 -8.14
N LYS A 147 -4.72 -22.19 -8.83
CA LYS A 147 -4.69 -23.54 -8.22
C LYS A 147 -3.51 -23.77 -7.27
N GLU A 148 -2.38 -23.09 -7.53
CA GLU A 148 -1.19 -23.13 -6.70
C GLU A 148 -1.43 -22.66 -5.25
N HIS A 149 -2.44 -21.80 -5.02
CA HIS A 149 -2.80 -21.30 -3.69
C HIS A 149 -3.61 -22.30 -2.85
N LYS A 150 -4.06 -23.43 -3.43
CA LYS A 150 -4.81 -24.50 -2.72
C LYS A 150 -5.97 -23.98 -1.86
N LEU A 151 -6.76 -23.04 -2.41
CA LEU A 151 -7.96 -22.51 -1.76
C LEU A 151 -9.01 -23.61 -1.64
N LYS A 152 -9.77 -23.61 -0.52
CA LYS A 152 -10.75 -24.66 -0.19
C LYS A 152 -12.18 -24.25 -0.54
N LYS A 153 -12.50 -22.95 -0.50
CA LYS A 153 -13.84 -22.46 -0.87
C LYS A 153 -13.95 -22.21 -2.37
N GLY A 154 -15.16 -22.33 -2.90
CA GLY A 154 -15.47 -22.10 -4.32
C GLY A 154 -15.24 -20.65 -4.74
N CYS A 155 -15.08 -20.44 -6.05
CA CYS A 155 -14.84 -19.13 -6.65
C CYS A 155 -16.16 -18.35 -6.89
N GLY A 156 -16.14 -17.04 -6.65
CA GLY A 156 -17.31 -16.16 -6.71
C GLY A 156 -17.24 -15.05 -7.77
N TYR A 157 -16.73 -15.30 -8.98
CA TYR A 157 -16.44 -14.26 -9.98
C TYR A 157 -17.63 -13.33 -10.31
N HIS A 158 -18.83 -13.89 -10.48
CA HIS A 158 -20.03 -13.08 -10.79
C HIS A 158 -20.53 -12.28 -9.60
N LEU A 159 -20.43 -12.85 -8.39
CA LEU A 159 -20.83 -12.16 -7.16
C LEU A 159 -19.89 -10.97 -6.90
N ASP A 160 -18.59 -11.16 -7.11
CA ASP A 160 -17.59 -10.11 -6.95
C ASP A 160 -17.84 -8.96 -7.94
N LEU A 161 -18.15 -9.27 -9.20
CA LEU A 161 -18.48 -8.27 -10.21
C LEU A 161 -19.74 -7.48 -9.86
N LEU A 162 -20.79 -8.15 -9.36
CA LEU A 162 -22.02 -7.50 -8.92
C LEU A 162 -21.77 -6.54 -7.75
N MET A 163 -20.97 -6.95 -6.77
CA MET A 163 -20.62 -6.11 -5.61
C MET A 163 -19.83 -4.87 -6.03
N VAL A 164 -18.86 -5.01 -6.94
CA VAL A 164 -18.10 -3.87 -7.50
C VAL A 164 -19.02 -2.92 -8.26
N ALA A 165 -19.97 -3.43 -9.05
CA ALA A 165 -20.93 -2.59 -9.77
C ALA A 165 -21.84 -1.79 -8.83
N VAL A 166 -22.36 -2.41 -7.75
CA VAL A 166 -23.15 -1.71 -6.73
C VAL A 166 -22.31 -0.64 -6.03
N MET A 167 -21.08 -0.95 -5.65
CA MET A 167 -20.18 0.00 -4.99
C MET A 167 -19.82 1.17 -5.92
N LEU A 168 -19.62 0.92 -7.21
CA LEU A 168 -19.39 1.96 -8.21
C LEU A 168 -20.59 2.89 -8.37
N GLY A 169 -21.81 2.35 -8.36
CA GLY A 169 -23.04 3.14 -8.35
C GLY A 169 -23.11 4.08 -7.15
N VAL A 170 -22.87 3.56 -5.94
CA VAL A 170 -22.86 4.36 -4.71
C VAL A 170 -21.75 5.43 -4.74
N CYS A 171 -20.53 5.06 -5.13
CA CYS A 171 -19.41 6.01 -5.24
C CYS A 171 -19.69 7.09 -6.29
N SER A 172 -20.40 6.78 -7.38
CA SER A 172 -20.77 7.75 -8.41
C SER A 172 -21.79 8.78 -7.90
N ILE A 173 -22.79 8.32 -7.14
CA ILE A 173 -23.82 9.19 -6.53
C ILE A 173 -23.20 10.11 -5.47
N MET A 174 -22.24 9.60 -4.69
CA MET A 174 -21.53 10.34 -3.66
C MET A 174 -20.29 11.11 -4.18
N GLY A 175 -19.87 10.85 -5.43
CA GLY A 175 -18.70 11.42 -6.10
C GLY A 175 -17.39 11.13 -5.40
N LEU A 176 -17.34 9.97 -4.78
CA LEU A 176 -16.14 9.36 -4.28
C LEU A 176 -15.37 8.73 -5.45
N PRO A 177 -14.04 8.66 -5.37
CA PRO A 177 -13.26 7.94 -6.37
C PRO A 177 -13.71 6.48 -6.45
N TRP A 178 -13.76 5.93 -7.65
CA TRP A 178 -14.12 4.53 -7.83
C TRP A 178 -13.04 3.61 -7.28
N PHE A 179 -13.48 2.54 -6.62
CA PHE A 179 -12.59 1.52 -6.09
C PHE A 179 -12.49 0.35 -7.07
N VAL A 180 -11.26 -0.10 -7.29
CA VAL A 180 -10.94 -1.26 -8.13
C VAL A 180 -10.14 -2.28 -7.30
N ALA A 181 -10.20 -3.55 -7.68
CA ALA A 181 -9.47 -4.61 -6.99
C ALA A 181 -7.95 -4.45 -7.15
N ALA A 182 -7.25 -4.21 -6.05
CA ALA A 182 -5.80 -4.05 -6.07
C ALA A 182 -5.08 -5.42 -6.07
N THR A 183 -4.50 -5.81 -7.20
CA THR A 183 -3.77 -7.09 -7.35
C THR A 183 -2.63 -7.24 -6.34
N VAL A 184 -1.68 -6.30 -6.28
CA VAL A 184 -0.46 -6.42 -5.45
C VAL A 184 -0.80 -6.50 -3.96
N LEU A 185 -1.73 -5.66 -3.50
CA LEU A 185 -2.18 -5.65 -2.11
C LEU A 185 -2.89 -6.95 -1.75
N SER A 186 -3.75 -7.45 -2.63
CA SER A 186 -4.48 -8.71 -2.43
C SER A 186 -3.53 -9.91 -2.35
N ILE A 187 -2.53 -9.97 -3.24
CA ILE A 187 -1.48 -11.01 -3.20
C ILE A 187 -0.68 -10.91 -1.89
N SER A 188 -0.29 -9.70 -1.47
CA SER A 188 0.43 -9.49 -0.21
C SER A 188 -0.38 -9.97 1.00
N HIS A 189 -1.68 -9.64 1.04
CA HIS A 189 -2.59 -10.11 2.08
C HIS A 189 -2.75 -11.63 2.07
N VAL A 190 -2.94 -12.26 0.89
CA VAL A 190 -3.01 -13.72 0.76
C VAL A 190 -1.71 -14.40 1.21
N ASN A 191 -0.55 -13.83 0.86
CA ASN A 191 0.75 -14.32 1.28
C ASN A 191 0.96 -14.22 2.81
N SER A 192 0.35 -13.23 3.47
CA SER A 192 0.37 -13.13 4.94
C SER A 192 -0.47 -14.20 5.63
N LEU A 193 -1.45 -14.77 4.93
CA LEU A 193 -2.35 -15.84 5.41
C LEU A 193 -1.88 -17.25 5.02
N LYS A 194 -0.68 -17.37 4.44
CA LYS A 194 -0.06 -18.62 4.02
C LYS A 194 0.27 -19.50 5.23
N LEU A 195 -0.27 -20.71 5.26
CA LEU A 195 0.08 -21.74 6.23
C LEU A 195 1.20 -22.63 5.66
N GLU A 196 2.28 -22.72 6.42
CA GLU A 196 3.42 -23.57 6.12
C GLU A 196 3.58 -24.61 7.25
N SER A 197 4.21 -25.74 6.94
CA SER A 197 4.30 -26.87 7.87
C SER A 197 5.09 -26.55 9.14
N GLU A 198 4.54 -26.94 10.30
CA GLU A 198 5.21 -26.76 11.59
C GLU A 198 6.38 -27.73 11.82
N CYS A 199 6.41 -28.86 11.12
CA CYS A 199 7.45 -29.90 11.24
C CYS A 199 8.43 -29.85 10.06
N SER A 200 9.26 -28.81 10.00
CA SER A 200 10.45 -28.80 9.13
C SER A 200 11.70 -28.82 10.00
N ALA A 201 12.64 -29.70 9.68
CA ALA A 201 13.94 -29.74 10.35
C ALA A 201 14.65 -28.38 10.19
N PRO A 202 15.52 -27.96 11.14
CA PRO A 202 16.21 -26.67 11.06
C PRO A 202 16.98 -26.53 9.73
N GLY A 203 16.56 -25.60 8.86
CA GLY A 203 17.18 -25.34 7.56
C GLY A 203 16.42 -25.89 6.34
N GLU A 204 15.36 -26.69 6.53
CA GLU A 204 14.50 -27.16 5.44
C GLU A 204 13.42 -26.11 5.10
N GLN A 205 13.14 -25.90 3.81
CA GLN A 205 12.10 -24.98 3.37
C GLN A 205 10.72 -25.51 3.81
N PRO A 206 9.90 -24.70 4.49
CA PRO A 206 8.66 -25.19 5.06
C PRO A 206 7.65 -25.52 3.96
N LYS A 207 7.02 -26.70 4.07
CA LYS A 207 6.09 -27.20 3.05
C LYS A 207 4.81 -26.39 3.08
N PHE A 208 4.40 -25.87 1.91
CA PHE A 208 3.17 -25.10 1.77
C PHE A 208 1.92 -26.02 1.88
N LEU A 209 1.17 -25.85 2.97
CA LEU A 209 -0.04 -26.61 3.28
C LEU A 209 -1.28 -26.00 2.63
N GLY A 210 -1.39 -24.67 2.61
CA GLY A 210 -2.53 -23.94 2.05
C GLY A 210 -2.65 -22.53 2.61
N ILE A 211 -3.76 -21.84 2.33
CA ILE A 211 -4.03 -20.49 2.83
C ILE A 211 -5.20 -20.52 3.81
N ARG A 212 -5.11 -19.73 4.88
CA ARG A 212 -6.21 -19.55 5.83
C ARG A 212 -7.19 -18.50 5.30
N GLU A 213 -8.33 -18.95 4.80
CA GLU A 213 -9.39 -18.07 4.30
C GLU A 213 -10.17 -17.42 5.46
N GLN A 214 -10.02 -16.10 5.63
CA GLN A 214 -10.67 -15.34 6.69
C GLN A 214 -11.44 -14.14 6.10
N ARG A 215 -12.61 -13.84 6.68
CA ARG A 215 -13.38 -12.62 6.34
C ARG A 215 -13.07 -11.45 7.29
N VAL A 216 -12.65 -11.76 8.52
CA VAL A 216 -12.47 -10.78 9.59
C VAL A 216 -11.28 -9.87 9.34
N THR A 217 -10.16 -10.39 8.81
CA THR A 217 -8.95 -9.58 8.58
C THR A 217 -9.21 -8.46 7.56
N GLY A 218 -9.86 -8.78 6.44
CA GLY A 218 -10.25 -7.79 5.44
C GLY A 218 -11.19 -6.74 5.99
N LEU A 219 -12.27 -7.17 6.66
CA LEU A 219 -13.24 -6.26 7.29
C LEU A 219 -12.58 -5.36 8.34
N MET A 220 -11.69 -5.90 9.15
CA MET A 220 -10.95 -5.15 10.16
C MET A 220 -10.04 -4.09 9.52
N ILE A 221 -9.34 -4.41 8.42
CA ILE A 221 -8.53 -3.42 7.69
C ILE A 221 -9.38 -2.24 7.21
N PHE A 222 -10.57 -2.49 6.64
CA PHE A 222 -11.47 -1.42 6.20
C PHE A 222 -12.03 -0.59 7.36
N ILE A 223 -12.37 -1.21 8.49
CA ILE A 223 -12.79 -0.49 9.70
C ILE A 223 -11.65 0.36 10.28
N LEU A 224 -10.41 -0.16 10.30
CA LEU A 224 -9.25 0.60 10.77
C LEU A 224 -8.93 1.77 9.84
N MET A 225 -9.07 1.61 8.52
CA MET A 225 -8.96 2.72 7.56
C MET A 225 -10.04 3.78 7.80
N GLY A 226 -11.29 3.38 8.03
CA GLY A 226 -12.38 4.29 8.36
C GLY A 226 -12.19 5.03 9.69
N SER A 227 -11.61 4.38 10.70
CA SER A 227 -11.32 4.99 12.00
C SER A 227 -9.97 5.74 12.06
N SER A 228 -9.19 5.75 10.97
CA SER A 228 -7.86 6.38 10.91
C SER A 228 -7.87 7.88 11.25
N VAL A 229 -8.99 8.57 11.01
CA VAL A 229 -9.16 10.00 11.37
C VAL A 229 -9.00 10.22 12.89
N PHE A 230 -9.46 9.28 13.72
CA PHE A 230 -9.28 9.35 15.18
C PHE A 230 -7.83 9.06 15.60
N LEU A 231 -7.11 8.28 14.79
CA LEU A 231 -5.70 7.90 15.02
C LEU A 231 -4.71 8.88 14.37
N THR A 232 -5.19 9.99 13.82
CA THR A 232 -4.37 10.99 13.11
C THR A 232 -3.17 11.48 13.92
N SER A 233 -3.31 11.60 15.25
CA SER A 233 -2.22 12.02 16.14
C SER A 233 -1.03 11.06 16.11
N ILE A 234 -1.26 9.77 15.92
CA ILE A 234 -0.21 8.74 15.85
C ILE A 234 0.30 8.61 14.41
N LEU A 235 -0.61 8.60 13.42
CA LEU A 235 -0.27 8.39 12.01
C LEU A 235 0.63 9.50 11.43
N LYS A 236 0.51 10.73 11.94
CA LYS A 236 1.34 11.88 11.53
C LYS A 236 2.82 11.73 11.86
N PHE A 237 3.21 10.79 12.72
CA PHE A 237 4.63 10.54 13.00
C PHE A 237 5.29 9.66 11.95
N ILE A 238 4.52 9.01 11.06
CA ILE A 238 5.08 8.08 10.08
C ILE A 238 5.68 8.88 8.90
N PRO A 239 6.99 8.75 8.64
CA PRO A 239 7.64 9.40 7.52
C PRO A 239 7.32 8.66 6.21
N MET A 240 7.00 9.43 5.16
CA MET A 240 6.66 8.91 3.82
C MET A 240 7.77 8.03 3.21
N PRO A 241 9.08 8.33 3.36
CA PRO A 241 10.15 7.48 2.84
C PRO A 241 10.11 6.03 3.35
N VAL A 242 9.68 5.81 4.60
CA VAL A 242 9.52 4.47 5.18
C VAL A 242 8.38 3.73 4.48
N LEU A 243 7.24 4.39 4.25
CA LEU A 243 6.12 3.78 3.51
C LEU A 243 6.52 3.38 2.08
N TYR A 244 7.29 4.23 1.38
CA TYR A 244 7.83 3.90 0.07
C TYR A 244 8.77 2.68 0.12
N GLY A 245 9.62 2.57 1.14
CA GLY A 245 10.49 1.42 1.33
C GLY A 245 9.69 0.13 1.53
N VAL A 246 8.63 0.18 2.35
CA VAL A 246 7.72 -0.95 2.53
C VAL A 246 6.99 -1.30 1.23
N PHE A 247 6.52 -0.31 0.46
CA PHE A 247 5.87 -0.57 -0.83
C PHE A 247 6.82 -1.22 -1.84
N LEU A 248 8.09 -0.80 -1.88
CA LEU A 248 9.09 -1.45 -2.72
C LEU A 248 9.30 -2.90 -2.29
N TYR A 249 9.40 -3.17 -0.99
CA TYR A 249 9.51 -4.54 -0.47
C TYR A 249 8.28 -5.40 -0.85
N MET A 250 7.06 -4.89 -0.67
CA MET A 250 5.84 -5.63 -1.04
C MET A 250 5.79 -5.90 -2.55
N GLY A 251 6.14 -4.92 -3.38
CA GLY A 251 6.25 -5.06 -4.82
C GLY A 251 7.26 -6.15 -5.20
N ALA A 252 8.48 -6.08 -4.69
CA ALA A 252 9.52 -7.08 -4.94
C ALA A 252 9.11 -8.48 -4.44
N SER A 253 8.40 -8.59 -3.32
CA SER A 253 7.91 -9.87 -2.81
C SER A 253 6.78 -10.45 -3.64
N SER A 254 5.92 -9.61 -4.24
CA SER A 254 4.82 -10.06 -5.11
C SER A 254 5.31 -10.66 -6.43
N LEU A 255 6.51 -10.28 -6.89
CA LEU A 255 7.15 -10.86 -8.08
C LEU A 255 7.63 -12.30 -7.85
N LYS A 256 7.83 -12.72 -6.59
CA LYS A 256 8.24 -14.09 -6.26
C LYS A 256 7.06 -15.04 -6.48
N GLY A 257 7.24 -16.04 -7.35
CA GLY A 257 6.18 -16.99 -7.72
C GLY A 257 5.43 -16.64 -9.01
N ILE A 258 5.90 -15.62 -9.75
CA ILE A 258 5.47 -15.38 -11.13
C ILE A 258 6.41 -16.13 -12.08
N GLN A 259 5.88 -17.11 -12.82
CA GLN A 259 6.65 -17.94 -13.75
C GLN A 259 7.43 -17.12 -14.78
N LEU A 260 6.85 -16.03 -15.29
CA LEU A 260 7.53 -15.13 -16.22
C LEU A 260 8.81 -14.55 -15.62
N PHE A 261 8.75 -14.09 -14.36
CA PHE A 261 9.91 -13.50 -13.69
C PHE A 261 10.98 -14.54 -13.40
N ASP A 262 10.59 -15.76 -13.05
CA ASP A 262 11.52 -16.87 -12.87
C ASP A 262 12.18 -17.29 -14.19
N ARG A 263 11.44 -17.26 -15.31
CA ARG A 263 12.01 -17.46 -16.66
C ARG A 263 12.94 -16.34 -17.08
N ILE A 264 12.62 -15.08 -16.77
CA ILE A 264 13.51 -13.95 -17.04
C ILE A 264 14.83 -14.12 -16.27
N LYS A 265 14.79 -14.55 -15.01
CA LYS A 265 16.01 -14.86 -14.24
C LYS A 265 16.81 -16.01 -14.84
N LEU A 266 16.16 -17.03 -15.41
CA LEU A 266 16.84 -18.16 -16.03
C LEU A 266 17.71 -17.75 -17.24
N PHE A 267 17.33 -16.71 -17.98
CA PHE A 267 18.18 -16.16 -19.05
C PHE A 267 19.50 -15.59 -18.53
N TRP A 268 19.53 -15.10 -17.28
CA TRP A 268 20.74 -14.56 -16.65
C TRP A 268 21.54 -15.61 -15.87
N MET A 269 21.02 -16.84 -15.75
CA MET A 269 21.66 -17.92 -15.01
C MET A 269 22.55 -18.74 -15.96
N PRO A 270 23.80 -19.04 -15.60
CA PRO A 270 24.66 -19.89 -16.42
C PRO A 270 24.06 -21.29 -16.55
N ALA A 271 24.20 -21.91 -17.73
CA ALA A 271 23.57 -23.19 -18.08
C ALA A 271 23.82 -24.32 -17.06
N LYS A 272 24.96 -24.29 -16.35
CA LYS A 272 25.31 -25.27 -15.31
C LYS A 272 24.35 -25.28 -14.10
N HIS A 273 23.66 -24.17 -13.83
CA HIS A 273 22.76 -24.02 -12.68
C HIS A 273 21.29 -23.98 -13.08
N GLN A 274 20.97 -24.18 -14.37
CA GLN A 274 19.59 -24.25 -14.82
C GLN A 274 18.93 -25.55 -14.31
N PRO A 275 17.70 -25.47 -13.79
CA PRO A 275 16.92 -26.62 -13.33
C PRO A 275 16.41 -27.48 -14.49
#